data_AF-A0A1F8XPP8-F1
#
_entry.id   AF-A0A1F8XPP8-F1
#
_cell.length_a   1.000
_cell.length_b   1.000
_cell.length_c   1.000
_cell.angle_alpha   90.00
_cell.angle_beta   90.00
_cell.angle_gamma   90.00
#
_symmetry.space_group_name_H-M   'P 1'
#
loop_
_entity.id
_entity.type
_entity.pdbx_description
1 polymer ?
#
loop_
_entity_poly.entity_id
_entity_poly.type
_entity_poly.pdbx_seq_one_letter_code
_entity_poly.pdbx_strand_id
1 'polypeptide(L)' 'MGHSINKWAKAIAERLSDEWDGKKDFPQDADLLKEVLTKALSAVPDECMRLVGSGVIEESYFEKLD' A
#
# COMPACT_ATOMS: atom_id res chain seq x y z
N MET A 1 -17.45 9.76 -2.95
CA MET A 1 -16.08 9.51 -3.45
C MET A 1 -15.09 9.02 -2.38
N GLY A 2 -15.16 9.46 -1.11
CA GLY A 2 -14.17 9.06 -0.06
C GLY A 2 -14.06 7.57 0.28
N HIS A 3 -15.11 6.76 0.08
CA HIS A 3 -15.04 5.30 0.30
C HIS A 3 -14.11 4.56 -0.68
N SER A 4 -13.82 5.15 -1.86
CA SER A 4 -12.94 4.53 -2.86
C SER A 4 -11.46 4.73 -2.51
N ILE A 5 -11.12 5.93 -2.01
CA ILE A 5 -9.74 6.30 -1.66
C ILE A 5 -9.23 5.47 -0.48
N ASN A 6 -10.02 5.36 0.59
CA ASN A 6 -9.61 4.56 1.75
C ASN A 6 -9.48 3.06 1.42
N LYS A 7 -10.25 2.55 0.45
CA LYS A 7 -10.10 1.18 -0.04
C LYS A 7 -8.80 1.00 -0.83
N TRP A 8 -8.50 1.94 -1.73
CA TRP A 8 -7.26 1.95 -2.50
C TRP A 8 -6.01 2.08 -1.61
N ALA A 9 -6.00 3.07 -0.71
CA ALA A 9 -4.89 3.30 0.23
C ALA A 9 -4.63 2.08 1.10
N LYS A 10 -5.70 1.45 1.61
CA LYS A 10 -5.58 0.22 2.41
C LYS A 10 -5.02 -0.95 1.59
N ALA A 11 -5.49 -1.14 0.36
CA ALA A 11 -5.02 -2.24 -0.50
C ALA A 11 -3.53 -2.10 -0.84
N ILE A 12 -3.08 -0.89 -1.16
CA ILE A 12 -1.66 -0.63 -1.46
C ILE A 12 -0.80 -0.77 -0.20
N ALA A 13 -1.24 -0.18 0.92
CA ALA A 13 -0.55 -0.32 2.19
C ALA A 13 -0.41 -1.79 2.61
N GLU A 14 -1.47 -2.58 2.43
CA GLU A 14 -1.46 -4.01 2.71
C GLU A 14 -0.43 -4.74 1.86
N ARG A 15 -0.41 -4.52 0.54
CA ARG A 15 0.54 -5.16 -0.36
C ARG A 15 1.98 -4.79 -0.06
N LEU A 16 2.28 -3.50 0.11
CA LEU A 16 3.63 -3.01 0.44
C LEU A 16 4.11 -3.56 1.79
N SER A 17 3.21 -3.67 2.77
CA SER A 17 3.56 -4.27 4.07
C SER A 17 3.74 -5.79 4.00
N ASP A 18 3.03 -6.47 3.10
CA ASP A 18 3.08 -7.92 2.91
C ASP A 18 4.37 -8.35 2.21
N GLU A 19 4.79 -7.58 1.19
CA GLU A 19 6.00 -7.83 0.40
C GLU A 19 7.29 -7.32 1.08
N TRP A 20 7.19 -6.62 2.20
CA TRP A 20 8.36 -6.18 2.93
C TRP A 20 9.15 -7.38 3.47
N ASP A 21 10.40 -7.51 3.03
CA ASP A 21 11.30 -8.64 3.36
C ASP A 21 11.42 -8.89 4.87
N GLY A 22 11.39 -7.82 5.68
CA GLY A 22 11.46 -7.90 7.15
C GLY A 22 10.22 -8.47 7.83
N LYS A 23 9.09 -8.65 7.13
CA LYS A 23 7.83 -9.15 7.73
C LYS A 23 7.98 -10.51 8.38
N LYS A 24 8.85 -11.38 7.83
CA LYS A 24 9.05 -12.74 8.33
C LYS A 24 9.65 -12.74 9.74
N ASP A 25 10.53 -11.80 10.01
CA ASP A 25 11.23 -11.64 11.30
C ASP A 25 10.50 -10.65 12.23
N PHE A 26 9.76 -9.69 11.67
CA PHE A 26 9.09 -8.61 12.39
C PHE A 26 7.62 -8.43 11.93
N PRO A 27 6.73 -9.40 12.21
CA PRO A 27 5.35 -9.34 11.73
C PRO A 27 4.55 -8.16 12.30
N GLN A 28 4.86 -7.72 13.53
CA GLN A 28 4.20 -6.57 14.15
C GLN A 28 4.62 -5.24 13.50
N ASP A 29 5.84 -5.15 12.99
CA ASP A 29 6.33 -3.97 12.29
C ASP A 29 5.70 -3.85 10.91
N ALA A 30 5.37 -4.98 10.27
CA ALA A 30 4.59 -5.01 9.04
C ALA A 30 3.16 -4.45 9.26
N ASP A 31 2.53 -4.79 10.40
CA ASP A 31 1.22 -4.22 10.76
C ASP A 31 1.32 -2.71 11.01
N LEU A 32 2.36 -2.24 11.71
CA LEU A 32 2.60 -0.81 11.91
C LEU A 32 2.84 -0.09 10.57
N LEU A 33 3.63 -0.69 9.68
CA LEU A 33 3.91 -0.18 8.35
C LEU A 33 2.62 -0.03 7.53
N LYS A 34 1.75 -1.03 7.57
CA LYS A 34 0.41 -0.97 6.92
C LYS A 34 -0.41 0.21 7.44
N GLU A 35 -0.45 0.42 8.76
CA GLU A 35 -1.21 1.54 9.34
C GLU A 35 -0.66 2.91 8.92
N VAL A 36 0.67 3.08 8.96
CA VAL A 36 1.34 4.32 8.58
C VAL A 36 1.13 4.61 7.09
N LEU A 37 1.32 3.62 6.22
CA LEU A 37 1.12 3.76 4.79
C LEU A 37 -0.34 4.07 4.46
N THR A 38 -1.31 3.43 5.12
CA THR A 38 -2.74 3.73 4.89
C THR A 38 -3.03 5.21 5.19
N LYS A 39 -2.49 5.75 6.29
CA LYS A 39 -2.67 7.16 6.65
C LYS A 39 -2.01 8.09 5.63
N ALA A 40 -0.78 7.78 5.21
CA ALA A 40 -0.02 8.59 4.26
C ALA A 40 -0.69 8.61 2.87
N LEU A 41 -1.08 7.45 2.35
CA LEU A 41 -1.71 7.29 1.05
C LEU A 41 -3.10 7.93 1.00
N SER A 42 -3.85 7.90 2.11
CA SER A 42 -5.15 8.58 2.20
C SER A 42 -5.02 10.11 2.31
N ALA A 43 -3.86 10.65 2.69
CA ALA A 43 -3.68 12.09 2.89
C ALA A 43 -3.51 12.87 1.57
N VAL A 44 -2.87 12.25 0.57
CA VAL A 44 -2.57 12.85 -0.75
C VAL A 44 -2.80 11.82 -1.87
N PRO A 45 -4.05 11.37 -2.05
CA PRO A 45 -4.36 10.22 -2.89
C PRO A 45 -4.10 10.47 -4.38
N ASP A 46 -4.36 11.69 -4.86
CA ASP A 46 -4.17 12.02 -6.28
C ASP A 46 -2.69 12.02 -6.65
N GLU A 47 -1.82 12.54 -5.78
CA GLU A 47 -0.38 12.51 -5.92
C GLU A 47 0.17 11.09 -5.82
N CYS A 48 -0.30 10.30 -4.85
CA CYS A 48 0.14 8.92 -4.69
C CYS A 48 -0.34 8.01 -5.83
N MET A 49 -1.51 8.25 -6.42
CA MET A 49 -1.97 7.53 -7.60
C MET A 49 -1.07 7.76 -8.83
N ARG A 50 -0.39 8.90 -8.93
CA ARG A 50 0.58 9.15 -10.01
C ARG A 50 1.85 8.29 -9.90
N LEU A 51 2.09 7.68 -8.74
CA LEU A 51 3.18 6.72 -8.56
C LEU A 51 2.81 5.34 -9.11
N VAL A 52 1.52 5.06 -9.34
CA VAL A 52 1.06 3.83 -9.99
C VAL A 52 1.51 3.81 -11.45
N GLY A 53 2.10 2.71 -11.88
CA GLY A 53 2.72 2.58 -13.20
C GLY A 53 4.14 3.14 -13.28
N SER A 54 4.71 3.56 -12.14
CA SER A 54 6.13 3.88 -12.02
C SER A 54 6.91 2.71 -11.41
N GLY A 55 8.25 2.77 -11.40
CA GLY A 55 9.09 1.81 -10.68
C GLY A 55 8.99 1.88 -9.15
N VAL A 56 8.07 2.69 -8.60
CA VAL A 56 7.77 2.77 -7.16
C VAL A 56 6.53 1.93 -6.81
N ILE A 57 5.46 2.06 -7.60
CA ILE A 57 4.25 1.24 -7.49
C ILE A 57 3.96 0.71 -8.90
N GLU A 58 4.48 -0.47 -9.20
CA GLU A 58 4.22 -1.12 -10.47
C GLU A 58 2.73 -1.52 -10.58
N GLU A 59 2.18 -1.62 -11.79
CA GLU A 59 0.78 -2.04 -11.97
C GLU A 59 0.53 -3.48 -11.49
N SER A 60 1.58 -4.30 -11.47
CA SER A 60 1.59 -5.67 -10.95
C SER A 60 1.21 -5.77 -9.46
N TYR A 61 1.36 -4.69 -8.68
CA TYR A 61 0.92 -4.63 -7.28
C TYR A 61 -0.60 -4.87 -7.13
N PHE A 62 -1.37 -4.60 -8.18
CA PHE A 62 -2.82 -4.76 -8.20
C PHE A 62 -3.27 -6.11 -8.79
N GLU A 63 -2.34 -6.90 -9.31
CA GLU A 63 -2.64 -8.25 -9.78
C GLU A 63 -2.94 -9.17 -8.60
N LYS A 64 -3.89 -10.08 -8.80
CA LYS A 64 -4.20 -11.10 -7.81
C LYS A 64 -2.97 -11.98 -7.63
N LEU A 65 -2.60 -12.26 -6.38
CA LEU A 65 -1.72 -13.38 -6.09
C LEU A 65 -2.50 -14.65 -6.41
N ASP A 66 -2.01 -15.43 -7.37
CA ASP A 66 -2.54 -16.76 -7.71
C ASP A 66 -2.38 -17.74 -6.54
#